data_AF-A0A380MMY9-F1
#
_entry.id   AF-A0A380MMY9-F1
#
_cell.length_a   1.000
_cell.length_b   1.000
_cell.length_c   1.000
_cell.angle_alpha   90.00
_cell.angle_beta   90.00
_cell.angle_gamma   90.00
#
_symmetry.space_group_name_H-M   'P 1'
#
loop_
_entity.id
_entity.type
_entity.pdbx_description
1 polymer ?
#
loop_
_entity_poly.entity_id
_entity_poly.type
_entity_poly.pdbx_seq_one_letter_code
_entity_poly.pdbx_strand_id
1 'polypeptide(L)' 'MTHEQQQVQPDPCLPCQELALAGAVANAEYDWSRATDCRVLMKRHRESGECAAGQPA' A
#
# COMPACT_ATOMS: atom_id res chain seq x y z
N MET A 1 7.27 -8.87 -27.61
CA MET A 1 6.46 -8.04 -26.70
C MET A 1 6.43 -8.71 -25.33
N THR A 2 7.60 -8.84 -24.68
CA THR A 2 7.70 -9.38 -23.32
C THR A 2 7.66 -8.19 -22.36
N HIS A 3 6.47 -7.91 -21.83
CA HIS A 3 6.31 -6.95 -20.74
C HIS A 3 6.74 -7.67 -19.44
N GLU A 4 8.04 -7.91 -19.29
CA GLU A 4 8.65 -8.57 -18.14
C GLU A 4 8.87 -7.62 -16.94
N GLN A 5 7.91 -6.73 -16.72
CA GLN A 5 7.92 -5.81 -15.58
C GLN A 5 6.86 -6.24 -14.57
N GLN A 6 6.84 -7.54 -14.22
CA GLN A 6 6.21 -7.97 -12.97
C GLN A 6 7.14 -7.51 -11.85
N GLN A 7 6.96 -6.27 -11.42
CA GLN A 7 7.59 -5.77 -10.21
C GLN A 7 7.05 -6.62 -9.06
N VAL A 8 7.83 -7.63 -8.66
CA VAL A 8 7.71 -8.24 -7.34
C VAL A 8 8.20 -7.16 -6.37
N GLN A 9 7.32 -6.19 -6.12
CA GLN A 9 7.42 -5.36 -4.94
C GLN A 9 7.48 -6.35 -3.76
N PRO A 10 8.45 -6.23 -2.83
CA PRO A 10 8.47 -7.08 -1.64
C PRO A 10 7.06 -7.06 -1.07
N ASP A 11 6.42 -8.23 -0.93
CA ASP A 11 4.98 -8.34 -0.65
C ASP A 11 4.64 -7.30 0.42
N PRO A 12 3.96 -6.20 0.01
CA PRO A 12 3.76 -5.10 0.92
C PRO A 12 2.89 -5.70 2.01
N CYS A 13 3.33 -5.50 3.25
CA CYS A 13 2.70 -6.01 4.43
C CYS A 13 1.17 -6.04 4.30
N LEU A 14 0.47 -7.05 4.84
CA LEU A 14 -1.00 -7.12 4.81
C LEU A 14 -1.71 -5.75 5.00
N PRO A 15 -1.35 -4.91 5.99
CA PRO A 15 -1.96 -3.58 6.13
C PRO A 15 -1.59 -2.59 5.01
N CYS A 16 -0.38 -2.65 4.46
CA CYS A 16 0.03 -1.88 3.29
C CYS A 16 -0.83 -2.23 2.06
N GLN A 17 -1.09 -3.52 1.86
CA GLN A 17 -1.87 -4.06 0.75
C GLN A 17 -3.35 -3.67 0.86
N GLU A 18 -3.91 -3.78 2.08
CA GLU A 18 -5.28 -3.37 2.38
C GLU A 18 -5.48 -1.86 2.18
N LEU A 19 -4.55 -1.03 2.67
CA LEU A 19 -4.60 0.43 2.47
C LEU A 19 -4.46 0.80 0.99
N ALA A 20 -3.71 0.03 0.20
CA ALA A 20 -3.54 0.27 -1.23
C ALA A 20 -4.81 -0.03 -2.00
N LEU A 21 -5.47 -1.14 -1.67
CA LEU A 21 -6.76 -1.49 -2.21
C LEU A 21 -7.83 -0.46 -1.80
N ALA A 22 -7.89 -0.08 -0.53
CA ALA A 22 -8.82 0.92 -0.03
C ALA A 22 -8.61 2.29 -0.68
N GLY A 23 -7.36 2.70 -0.90
CA GLY A 23 -7.02 3.94 -1.59
C GLY A 23 -7.38 3.93 -3.08
N ALA A 24 -7.28 2.78 -3.74
CA ALA A 24 -7.70 2.59 -5.12
C ALA A 24 -9.24 2.62 -5.27
N VAL A 25 -9.97 1.94 -4.37
CA VAL A 25 -11.43 1.99 -4.31
C VAL A 25 -11.90 3.42 -4.03
N ALA A 26 -11.30 4.10 -3.05
CA ALA A 26 -11.64 5.50 -2.76
C ALA A 26 -11.37 6.44 -3.95
N ASN A 27 -10.31 6.21 -4.73
CA ASN A 27 -10.10 6.95 -5.98
C ASN A 27 -11.21 6.68 -7.01
N ALA A 28 -11.61 5.42 -7.17
CA ALA A 28 -12.67 5.04 -8.11
C ALA A 28 -14.03 5.64 -7.73
N GLU A 29 -14.29 5.78 -6.44
CA GLU A 29 -15.50 6.40 -5.88
C GLU A 29 -15.42 7.94 -5.85
N TYR A 30 -14.33 8.55 -6.34
CA TYR A 30 -14.04 9.99 -6.25
C TYR A 30 -13.96 10.54 -4.81
N ASP A 31 -13.67 9.65 -3.86
CA ASP A 31 -13.58 9.91 -2.43
C ASP A 31 -12.16 10.36 -2.05
N TRP A 32 -11.81 11.59 -2.47
CA TRP A 32 -10.45 12.13 -2.34
C TRP A 32 -9.95 12.25 -0.90
N SER A 33 -10.88 12.45 0.04
CA SER A 33 -10.58 12.50 1.48
C SER A 33 -10.06 11.14 1.96
N ARG A 34 -10.83 10.08 1.71
CA ARG A 34 -10.47 8.70 2.07
C ARG A 34 -9.22 8.22 1.33
N ALA A 35 -9.06 8.60 0.06
CA ALA A 35 -7.86 8.28 -0.72
C ALA A 35 -6.59 8.97 -0.15
N THR A 36 -6.73 10.14 0.46
CA THR A 36 -5.63 10.84 1.12
C THR A 36 -5.33 10.22 2.48
N ASP A 37 -6.36 9.89 3.25
CA ASP A 37 -6.23 9.18 4.52
C ASP A 37 -5.47 7.86 4.37
N CYS A 38 -5.84 7.03 3.37
CA CYS A 38 -5.14 5.77 3.09
C CYS A 38 -3.64 5.99 2.79
N ARG A 39 -3.29 7.08 2.07
CA ARG A 39 -1.89 7.44 1.80
C ARG A 39 -1.15 7.88 3.07
N VAL A 40 -1.80 8.64 3.95
CA VAL A 40 -1.23 9.06 5.24
C VAL A 40 -1.00 7.84 6.15
N LEU A 41 -1.98 6.93 6.22
CA LEU A 41 -1.87 5.70 7.00
C LEU A 41 -0.71 4.82 6.54
N MET A 42 -0.52 4.65 5.22
CA MET A 42 0.65 3.93 4.69
C MET A 42 1.98 4.58 5.09
N LYS A 43 2.05 5.91 5.00
CA LYS A 43 3.25 6.67 5.35
C LYS A 43 3.59 6.47 6.83
N ARG A 44 2.59 6.62 7.70
CA ARG A 44 2.73 6.41 9.14
C ARG A 44 3.15 4.98 9.46
N HIS A 45 2.53 3.99 8.83
CA HIS A 45 2.87 2.59 9.03
C HIS A 45 4.33 2.28 8.68
N ARG A 46 4.83 2.90 7.59
CA ARG A 46 6.25 2.82 7.21
C ARG A 46 7.16 3.57 8.17
N GLU A 47 6.76 4.74 8.63
CA GLU A 47 7.52 5.58 9.59
C GLU A 47 7.57 4.96 10.99
N SER A 48 6.52 4.29 11.44
CA SER A 48 6.48 3.54 12.70
C SER A 48 7.39 2.30 12.70
N GLY A 49 7.84 1.83 11.53
CA GLY A 49 8.55 0.56 11.41
C GLY A 49 7.66 -0.68 11.64
N GLU A 50 6.34 -0.50 11.73
CA GLU A 50 5.34 -1.58 11.79
C GLU A 50 5.27 -2.34 10.45
N CYS A 51 5.82 -1.73 9.39
CA CYS A 51 6.02 -2.34 8.09
C CYS A 51 7.15 -3.37 8.13
N ALA A 52 6.89 -4.49 8.79
CA ALA A 52 7.77 -5.64 8.86
C ALA A 52 7.69 -6.54 7.62
N ALA A 53 7.52 -5.95 6.43
CA ALA A 53 7.77 -6.66 5.17
C ALA A 53 9.28 -6.85 4.99
N GLY A 54 9.89 -7.70 5.83
CA GLY A 54 11.33 -7.97 5.76
C GLY A 54 12.03 -8.52 7.01
N GLN A 55 11.35 -8.80 8.13
CA GLN A 55 12.00 -9.51 9.25
C GLN A 55 11.66 -11.00 9.19
N PRO A 56 12.56 -11.87 8.68
CA PRO A 56 12.48 -13.28 9.03
C PRO A 56 12.68 -13.38 10.55
N ALA A 57 11.80 -14.16 11.20
CA ALA A 57 11.92 -14.52 12.61
C ALA A 57 13.26 -15.21 12.91
#